data_AF-A0A1M3H2Y2-F1
#
_entry.id   AF-A0A1M3H2Y2-F1
#
_cell.length_a   1.000
_cell.length_b   1.000
_cell.length_c   1.000
_cell.angle_alpha   90.00
_cell.angle_beta   90.00
_cell.angle_gamma   90.00
#
_symmetry.space_group_name_H-M   'P 1'
#
loop_
_entity.id
_entity.type
_entity.pdbx_description
1 polymer ?
#
loop_
_entity_poly.entity_id
_entity_poly.type
_entity_poly.pdbx_seq_one_letter_code
_entity_poly.pdbx_strand_id
1 'polypeptide(L)'
;MSDEIEQDILEAEKSAEGVLEEKEPAPSQKKRVLGQQIEGKFHGVIEKYDDNEQLLSHQNFEKGVLHGESRRYGDSHQLKEKITFHEGVPHGPAEFYKNGSPLMHTSFHEGKQHGITTLYDEGGLVRARIQYEHGVKHGTSITYDPLGRVKKVLHYHQGLLEGPTLSYYPSGSVMESGTYVQGKRHGEFKFFYENGMVHQILIFDKGRLIQKPQFYDAQGNPTPQGIEE
;
A
#
# COMPACT_ATOMS: atom_id res chain seq x y z
N MET A 1 14.31 14.83 -2.71
CA MET A 1 13.42 14.39 -3.80
C MET A 1 12.35 13.54 -3.14
N SER A 2 11.10 14.00 -3.13
CA SER A 2 10.00 13.16 -2.66
C SER A 2 9.98 11.90 -3.51
N ASP A 3 10.01 10.74 -2.88
CA ASP A 3 9.91 9.47 -3.57
C ASP A 3 8.53 9.42 -4.26
N GLU A 4 8.49 9.49 -5.58
CA GLU A 4 7.28 9.40 -6.43
C GLU A 4 6.40 8.21 -6.00
N ILE A 5 7.04 7.12 -5.57
CA ILE A 5 6.41 5.92 -5.00
C ILE A 5 5.58 6.21 -3.74
N GLU A 6 6.00 7.12 -2.86
CA GLU A 6 5.21 7.45 -1.66
C GLU A 6 3.91 8.20 -2.01
N GLN A 7 3.91 8.97 -3.09
CA GLN A 7 2.67 9.59 -3.58
C GLN A 7 1.74 8.55 -4.20
N ASP A 8 2.27 7.61 -4.98
CA ASP A 8 1.50 6.50 -5.56
C ASP A 8 0.86 5.64 -4.45
N ILE A 9 1.64 5.33 -3.40
CA ILE A 9 1.15 4.62 -2.21
C ILE A 9 0.00 5.40 -1.57
N LEU A 10 0.19 6.70 -1.33
CA LEU A 10 -0.82 7.53 -0.67
C LEU A 10 -2.10 7.64 -1.50
N GLU A 11 -2.01 7.73 -2.83
CA GLU A 11 -3.18 7.78 -3.71
C GLU A 11 -3.96 6.45 -3.67
N ALA A 12 -3.25 5.32 -3.70
CA ALA A 12 -3.87 4.01 -3.60
C ALA A 12 -4.51 3.77 -2.22
N GLU A 13 -3.83 4.17 -1.13
CA GLU A 13 -4.36 4.10 0.23
C GLU A 13 -5.65 4.93 0.37
N LYS A 14 -5.69 6.16 -0.15
CA LYS A 14 -6.92 6.98 -0.18
C LYS A 14 -8.05 6.35 -0.98
N SER A 15 -7.74 5.66 -2.07
CA SER A 15 -8.74 4.95 -2.86
C SER A 15 -9.38 3.81 -2.06
N ALA A 16 -8.61 3.15 -1.20
CA ALA A 16 -9.09 2.13 -0.27
C ALA A 16 -9.97 2.72 0.85
N GLU A 17 -9.55 3.86 1.43
CA GLU A 17 -10.31 4.56 2.47
C GLU A 17 -11.64 5.10 1.93
N GLY A 18 -11.65 5.64 0.72
CA GLY A 18 -12.84 6.17 0.06
C GLY A 18 -13.95 5.14 -0.20
N VAL A 19 -13.66 3.84 -0.13
CA VAL A 19 -14.67 2.77 -0.17
C VAL A 19 -15.61 2.81 1.02
N LEU A 20 -15.11 3.26 2.18
CA LEU A 20 -15.88 3.34 3.42
C LEU A 20 -16.85 4.53 3.41
N GLU A 21 -16.70 5.44 2.45
CA GLU A 21 -17.64 6.55 2.21
C GLU A 21 -18.51 6.22 1.01
N GLU A 22 -19.70 5.65 1.24
CA GLU A 22 -20.73 5.55 0.21
C GLU A 22 -21.07 6.95 -0.32
N LYS A 23 -20.62 7.26 -1.53
CA LYS A 23 -21.26 8.31 -2.33
C LYS A 23 -22.16 7.63 -3.34
N GLU A 24 -23.46 7.73 -3.10
CA GLU A 24 -24.47 7.33 -4.06
C GLU A 24 -24.21 8.03 -5.39
N PRO A 25 -24.07 7.30 -6.51
CA PRO A 25 -24.07 7.93 -7.82
C PRO A 25 -25.47 8.46 -8.16
N ALA A 26 -25.48 9.43 -9.08
CA ALA A 26 -26.59 10.27 -9.53
C ALA A 26 -27.94 9.54 -9.81
N PRO A 27 -29.08 10.27 -9.84
CA PRO A 27 -30.41 9.73 -9.53
C PRO A 27 -31.11 8.86 -10.60
N SER A 28 -30.48 8.58 -11.75
CA SER A 28 -31.13 7.92 -12.89
C SER A 28 -30.49 6.57 -13.22
N GLN A 29 -30.74 5.55 -12.40
CA GLN A 29 -30.19 4.21 -12.64
C GLN A 29 -31.30 3.16 -12.77
N LYS A 30 -31.35 2.48 -13.92
CA LYS A 30 -32.13 1.25 -14.07
C LYS A 30 -31.57 0.21 -13.09
N LYS A 31 -32.44 -0.52 -12.39
CA LYS A 31 -32.05 -1.55 -11.42
C LYS A 31 -32.62 -2.90 -11.81
N ARG A 32 -31.76 -3.93 -11.86
CA ARG A 32 -32.16 -5.33 -11.99
C ARG A 32 -31.97 -6.02 -10.64
N VAL A 33 -33.02 -6.72 -10.18
CA VAL A 33 -33.01 -7.46 -8.92
C VAL A 33 -33.19 -8.93 -9.25
N LEU A 34 -32.19 -9.74 -8.93
CA LEU A 34 -32.16 -11.18 -9.20
C LEU A 34 -32.06 -11.91 -7.86
N GLY A 35 -33.19 -12.39 -7.33
CA GLY A 35 -33.17 -13.05 -6.03
C GLY A 35 -34.55 -13.29 -5.46
N GLN A 36 -34.58 -13.68 -4.20
CA GLN A 36 -35.80 -14.00 -3.47
C GLN A 36 -35.79 -13.40 -2.07
N GLN A 37 -36.97 -13.32 -1.47
CA GLN A 37 -37.14 -12.99 -0.06
C GLN A 37 -37.14 -14.30 0.74
N ILE A 38 -36.21 -14.45 1.67
CA ILE A 38 -36.16 -15.56 2.64
C ILE A 38 -36.37 -14.93 4.01
N GLU A 39 -37.45 -15.32 4.71
CA GLU A 39 -37.80 -14.77 6.03
C GLU A 39 -37.91 -13.23 6.06
N GLY A 40 -38.44 -12.64 4.96
CA GLY A 40 -38.57 -11.20 4.82
C GLY A 40 -37.26 -10.45 4.54
N LYS A 41 -36.16 -11.18 4.27
CA LYS A 41 -34.85 -10.61 3.93
C LYS A 41 -34.43 -11.00 2.52
N PHE A 42 -33.84 -10.05 1.79
CA PHE A 42 -33.41 -10.28 0.42
C PHE A 42 -32.17 -11.17 0.35
N HIS A 43 -32.20 -12.17 -0.53
CA HIS A 43 -31.07 -13.02 -0.89
C HIS A 43 -30.94 -13.05 -2.41
N GLY A 44 -29.79 -12.62 -2.93
CA GLY A 44 -29.53 -12.56 -4.35
C GLY A 44 -28.68 -11.35 -4.75
N VAL A 45 -28.85 -10.92 -5.99
CA VAL A 45 -28.01 -9.92 -6.64
C VAL A 45 -28.82 -8.68 -6.96
N ILE A 46 -28.22 -7.51 -6.74
CA ILE A 46 -28.68 -6.24 -7.27
C ILE A 46 -27.66 -5.72 -8.27
N GLU A 47 -28.13 -5.40 -9.47
CA GLU A 47 -27.34 -4.73 -10.50
C GLU A 47 -27.95 -3.38 -10.83
N LYS A 48 -27.08 -2.38 -11.01
CA LYS A 48 -27.48 -1.04 -11.46
C LYS A 48 -26.83 -0.76 -12.81
N TYR A 49 -27.57 -0.08 -13.67
CA TYR A 49 -27.16 0.27 -15.03
C TYR A 49 -27.36 1.75 -15.30
N ASP A 50 -26.61 2.28 -16.24
CA ASP A 50 -26.86 3.60 -16.81
C ASP A 50 -28.04 3.57 -17.81
N ASP A 51 -28.33 4.71 -18.42
CA ASP A 51 -29.40 4.84 -19.42
C ASP A 51 -29.13 4.01 -20.70
N ASN A 52 -27.86 3.72 -20.99
CA ASN A 52 -27.39 2.93 -22.12
C ASN A 52 -27.29 1.42 -21.82
N GLU A 53 -27.81 0.97 -20.67
CA GLU A 53 -27.79 -0.43 -20.22
C GLU A 53 -26.39 -0.99 -19.92
N GLN A 54 -25.42 -0.11 -19.66
CA GLN A 54 -24.09 -0.49 -19.21
C GLN A 54 -24.06 -0.64 -17.69
N LEU A 55 -23.39 -1.70 -17.21
CA LEU A 55 -23.35 -2.06 -15.80
C LEU A 55 -22.53 -1.04 -14.99
N LEU A 56 -23.14 -0.48 -13.94
CA LEU A 56 -22.50 0.46 -13.01
C LEU A 56 -22.10 -0.21 -11.70
N SER A 57 -22.88 -1.18 -11.24
CA SER A 57 -22.56 -1.96 -10.05
C SER A 57 -23.25 -3.32 -10.05
N HIS A 58 -22.61 -4.27 -9.38
CA HIS A 58 -23.13 -5.60 -9.10
C HIS A 58 -22.85 -5.91 -7.63
N GLN A 59 -23.89 -6.21 -6.86
CA GLN A 59 -23.80 -6.40 -5.41
C GLN A 59 -24.52 -7.69 -5.02
N ASN A 60 -23.83 -8.56 -4.29
CA ASN A 60 -24.40 -9.78 -3.73
C ASN A 60 -24.94 -9.52 -2.32
N PHE A 61 -26.10 -10.08 -2.01
CA PHE A 61 -26.79 -9.94 -0.74
C PHE A 61 -27.16 -11.31 -0.18
N GLU A 62 -26.93 -11.48 1.12
CA GLU A 62 -27.44 -12.59 1.90
C GLU A 62 -28.14 -12.04 3.14
N LYS A 63 -29.36 -12.52 3.42
CA LYS A 63 -30.16 -12.07 4.57
C LYS A 63 -30.27 -10.55 4.67
N GLY A 64 -30.43 -9.89 3.52
CA GLY A 64 -30.65 -8.45 3.40
C GLY A 64 -29.42 -7.57 3.56
N VAL A 65 -28.22 -8.14 3.74
CA VAL A 65 -26.95 -7.41 3.86
C VAL A 65 -25.98 -7.83 2.77
N LEU A 66 -25.00 -6.97 2.43
CA LEU A 66 -23.97 -7.31 1.45
C LEU A 66 -23.20 -8.56 1.89
N HIS A 67 -23.08 -9.53 0.99
CA HIS A 67 -22.36 -10.77 1.26
C HIS A 67 -21.80 -11.32 -0.04
N GLY A 68 -20.51 -11.66 -0.06
CA GLY A 68 -19.78 -12.05 -1.24
C GLY A 68 -19.22 -10.87 -2.02
N GLU A 69 -18.87 -11.11 -3.27
CA GLU A 69 -18.20 -10.12 -4.13
C GLU A 69 -19.16 -8.99 -4.53
N SER A 70 -18.70 -7.75 -4.42
CA SER A 70 -19.34 -6.58 -5.04
C SER A 70 -18.38 -5.94 -6.02
N ARG A 71 -18.90 -5.43 -7.14
CA ARG A 71 -18.15 -4.78 -8.21
C ARG A 71 -18.75 -3.42 -8.53
N ARG A 72 -17.89 -2.43 -8.78
CA ARG A 72 -18.29 -1.09 -9.23
C ARG A 72 -17.48 -0.68 -10.45
N TYR A 73 -18.15 0.01 -11.36
CA TYR A 73 -17.58 0.49 -12.60
C TYR A 73 -17.56 2.03 -12.60
N GLY A 74 -16.54 2.63 -13.24
CA GLY A 74 -16.46 4.08 -13.41
C GLY A 74 -17.32 4.59 -14.57
N ASP A 75 -17.28 5.89 -14.83
CA ASP A 75 -18.07 6.54 -15.89
C ASP A 75 -17.69 6.07 -17.30
N SER A 76 -16.46 5.58 -17.48
CA SER A 76 -16.00 4.93 -18.72
C SER A 76 -16.31 3.43 -18.76
N HIS A 77 -17.09 2.92 -17.81
CA HIS A 77 -17.50 1.51 -17.66
C HIS A 77 -16.36 0.50 -17.44
N GLN A 78 -15.17 1.00 -17.14
CA GLN A 78 -14.07 0.18 -16.64
C GLN A 78 -14.31 -0.20 -15.17
N LEU A 79 -13.89 -1.42 -14.80
CA LEU A 79 -13.92 -1.86 -13.40
C LEU A 79 -13.08 -0.88 -12.57
N LYS A 80 -13.65 -0.41 -11.46
CA LYS A 80 -13.00 0.51 -10.52
C LYS A 80 -12.61 -0.20 -9.23
N GLU A 81 -13.47 -1.11 -8.79
CA GLU A 81 -13.26 -1.86 -7.56
C GLU A 81 -14.01 -3.19 -7.58
N LYS A 82 -13.42 -4.14 -6.87
CA LYS A 82 -14.01 -5.44 -6.55
C LYS A 82 -13.69 -5.74 -5.09
N ILE A 83 -14.71 -5.91 -4.25
CA ILE A 83 -14.54 -6.06 -2.80
C ILE A 83 -15.40 -7.23 -2.33
N THR A 84 -14.84 -8.07 -1.48
CA THR A 84 -15.59 -9.14 -0.82
C THR A 84 -16.18 -8.64 0.50
N PHE A 85 -17.48 -8.89 0.71
CA PHE A 85 -18.19 -8.57 1.94
C PHE A 85 -18.59 -9.85 2.68
N HIS A 86 -18.60 -9.77 4.00
CA HIS A 86 -19.21 -10.77 4.88
C HIS A 86 -20.09 -10.04 5.88
N GLU A 87 -21.40 -10.34 5.87
CA GLU A 87 -22.39 -9.74 6.77
C GLU A 87 -22.40 -8.20 6.75
N GLY A 88 -22.29 -7.61 5.56
CA GLY A 88 -22.30 -6.17 5.34
C GLY A 88 -20.95 -5.49 5.52
N VAL A 89 -19.91 -6.21 5.94
CA VAL A 89 -18.59 -5.65 6.26
C VAL A 89 -17.54 -6.16 5.27
N PRO A 90 -16.62 -5.31 4.76
CA PRO A 90 -15.51 -5.79 3.94
C PRO A 90 -14.70 -6.89 4.65
N HIS A 91 -14.60 -8.06 4.02
CA HIS A 91 -13.92 -9.23 4.56
C HIS A 91 -13.45 -10.13 3.43
N GLY A 92 -12.15 -10.39 3.37
CA GLY A 92 -11.49 -11.09 2.28
C GLY A 92 -10.92 -10.15 1.21
N PRO A 93 -10.64 -10.65 0.01
CA PRO A 93 -9.87 -9.94 -1.00
C PRO A 93 -10.61 -8.71 -1.54
N ALA A 94 -9.84 -7.69 -1.87
CA ALA A 94 -10.28 -6.50 -2.57
C ALA A 94 -9.25 -6.03 -3.60
N GLU A 95 -9.75 -5.53 -4.71
CA GLU A 95 -8.99 -5.08 -5.87
C GLU A 95 -9.48 -3.71 -6.30
N PHE A 96 -8.55 -2.82 -6.63
CA PHE A 96 -8.81 -1.46 -7.06
C PHE A 96 -8.09 -1.19 -8.36
N TYR A 97 -8.74 -0.39 -9.19
CA TYR A 97 -8.32 -0.14 -10.56
C TYR A 97 -8.39 1.35 -10.86
N LYS A 98 -7.42 1.84 -11.63
CA LYS A 98 -7.36 3.21 -12.14
C LYS A 98 -7.20 3.15 -13.65
N ASN A 99 -8.13 3.74 -14.38
CA ASN A 99 -8.12 3.75 -15.85
C ASN A 99 -8.05 2.33 -16.47
N GLY A 100 -8.67 1.34 -15.83
CA GLY A 100 -8.67 -0.06 -16.27
C GLY A 100 -7.42 -0.85 -15.90
N SER A 101 -6.37 -0.20 -15.41
CA SER A 101 -5.15 -0.85 -14.89
C SER A 101 -5.29 -1.18 -13.40
N PRO A 102 -4.68 -2.28 -12.91
CA PRO A 102 -4.66 -2.58 -11.49
C PRO A 102 -3.89 -1.48 -10.75
N LEU A 103 -4.48 -0.98 -9.67
CA LEU A 103 -3.88 0.01 -8.77
C LEU A 103 -3.41 -0.66 -7.48
N MET A 104 -4.27 -1.51 -6.91
CA MET A 104 -4.02 -2.14 -5.62
C MET A 104 -4.74 -3.48 -5.49
N HIS A 105 -4.04 -4.46 -4.94
CA HIS A 105 -4.65 -5.68 -4.38
C HIS A 105 -4.41 -5.71 -2.88
N THR A 106 -5.47 -5.97 -2.11
CA THR A 106 -5.42 -6.04 -0.64
C THR A 106 -6.43 -7.06 -0.13
N SER A 107 -6.51 -7.23 1.18
CA SER A 107 -7.57 -8.00 1.84
C SER A 107 -8.05 -7.22 3.06
N PHE A 108 -9.31 -7.40 3.40
CA PHE A 108 -9.92 -6.85 4.59
C PHE A 108 -10.22 -7.97 5.59
N HIS A 109 -10.20 -7.65 6.86
CA HIS A 109 -10.72 -8.47 7.94
C HIS A 109 -11.51 -7.55 8.87
N GLU A 110 -12.81 -7.80 8.97
CA GLU A 110 -13.74 -6.98 9.77
C GLU A 110 -13.66 -5.48 9.41
N GLY A 111 -13.64 -5.18 8.11
CA GLY A 111 -13.66 -3.82 7.59
C GLY A 111 -12.31 -3.11 7.63
N LYS A 112 -11.25 -3.76 8.12
CA LYS A 112 -9.91 -3.19 8.23
C LYS A 112 -8.94 -3.93 7.31
N GLN A 113 -8.02 -3.23 6.66
CA GLN A 113 -6.98 -3.87 5.84
C GLN A 113 -6.17 -4.88 6.67
N HIS A 114 -5.94 -6.06 6.12
CA HIS A 114 -5.26 -7.14 6.81
C HIS A 114 -4.54 -8.04 5.80
N GLY A 115 -3.28 -8.38 6.08
CA GLY A 115 -2.42 -9.15 5.19
C GLY A 115 -1.58 -8.25 4.27
N ILE A 116 -1.13 -8.80 3.15
CA ILE A 116 -0.23 -8.10 2.23
C ILE A 116 -1.06 -7.29 1.22
N THR A 117 -0.84 -5.98 1.23
CA THR A 117 -1.26 -5.06 0.18
C THR A 117 -0.17 -4.95 -0.88
N THR A 118 -0.53 -5.19 -2.15
CA THR A 118 0.35 -5.01 -3.31
C THR A 118 -0.13 -3.81 -4.12
N LEU A 119 0.81 -2.94 -4.47
CA LEU A 119 0.57 -1.73 -5.26
C LEU A 119 1.26 -1.83 -6.61
N TYR A 120 0.61 -1.28 -7.63
CA TYR A 120 1.04 -1.36 -9.02
C TYR A 120 1.17 0.05 -9.61
N ASP A 121 2.05 0.20 -10.62
CA ASP A 121 2.04 1.38 -11.48
C ASP A 121 1.05 1.25 -12.64
N GLU A 122 0.96 2.28 -13.48
CA GLU A 122 0.07 2.29 -14.66
C GLU A 122 0.35 1.17 -15.66
N GLY A 123 1.60 0.66 -15.69
CA GLY A 123 2.03 -0.47 -16.51
C GLY A 123 1.76 -1.84 -15.88
N GLY A 124 1.22 -1.89 -14.65
CA GLY A 124 0.94 -3.12 -13.92
C GLY A 124 2.17 -3.74 -13.24
N LEU A 125 3.30 -3.03 -13.16
CA LEU A 125 4.46 -3.50 -12.41
C LEU A 125 4.29 -3.21 -10.92
N VAL A 126 4.77 -4.13 -10.08
CA VAL A 126 4.69 -3.98 -8.62
C VAL A 126 5.60 -2.84 -8.16
N ARG A 127 5.03 -1.88 -7.43
CA ARG A 127 5.73 -0.72 -6.85
C ARG A 127 5.99 -0.88 -5.36
N ALA A 128 5.07 -1.54 -4.66
CA ALA A 128 5.23 -1.83 -3.24
C ALA A 128 4.47 -3.07 -2.80
N ARG A 129 4.98 -3.69 -1.75
CA ARG A 129 4.26 -4.66 -0.92
C ARG A 129 4.31 -4.17 0.52
N ILE A 130 3.15 -4.05 1.16
CA ILE A 130 3.02 -3.51 2.51
C ILE A 130 2.17 -4.46 3.32
N GLN A 131 2.68 -4.94 4.45
CA GLN A 131 1.92 -5.79 5.34
C GLN A 131 1.11 -4.95 6.34
N TYR A 132 -0.16 -5.30 6.47
CA TYR A 132 -1.13 -4.69 7.36
C TYR A 132 -1.67 -5.71 8.35
N GLU A 133 -1.96 -5.26 9.56
CA GLU A 133 -2.69 -6.00 10.57
C GLU A 133 -3.73 -5.07 11.18
N HIS A 134 -5.01 -5.43 11.01
CA HIS A 134 -6.15 -4.66 11.53
C HIS A 134 -6.11 -3.16 11.18
N GLY A 135 -5.77 -2.85 9.93
CA GLY A 135 -5.75 -1.50 9.38
C GLY A 135 -4.45 -0.74 9.65
N VAL A 136 -3.48 -1.34 10.31
CA VAL A 136 -2.22 -0.70 10.71
C VAL A 136 -1.04 -1.41 10.07
N LYS A 137 -0.03 -0.66 9.58
CA LYS A 137 1.20 -1.26 9.02
C LYS A 137 1.89 -2.12 10.09
N HIS A 138 2.12 -3.39 9.77
CA HIS A 138 2.74 -4.35 10.67
C HIS A 138 3.50 -5.40 9.86
N GLY A 139 4.78 -5.59 10.16
CA GLY A 139 5.66 -6.49 9.44
C GLY A 139 6.47 -5.76 8.36
N THR A 140 6.82 -6.48 7.30
CA THR A 140 7.75 -5.96 6.28
C THR A 140 7.02 -5.16 5.21
N SER A 141 7.62 -4.04 4.82
CA SER A 141 7.26 -3.25 3.65
C SER A 141 8.43 -3.19 2.68
N ILE A 142 8.17 -3.48 1.41
CA ILE A 142 9.17 -3.51 0.34
C ILE A 142 8.70 -2.56 -0.75
N THR A 143 9.57 -1.67 -1.20
CA THR A 143 9.34 -0.88 -2.41
C THR A 143 10.28 -1.29 -3.52
N TYR A 144 9.82 -1.15 -4.75
CA TYR A 144 10.53 -1.55 -5.96
C TYR A 144 10.78 -0.35 -6.86
N ASP A 145 11.86 -0.40 -7.64
CA ASP A 145 12.16 0.59 -8.66
C ASP A 145 11.39 0.32 -9.97
N PRO A 146 11.47 1.20 -10.99
CA PRO A 146 10.74 1.02 -12.26
C PRO A 146 11.11 -0.23 -13.06
N LEU A 147 12.22 -0.92 -12.72
CA LEU A 147 12.62 -2.18 -13.34
C LEU A 147 12.22 -3.39 -12.48
N GLY A 148 11.46 -3.19 -11.39
CA GLY A 148 11.01 -4.25 -10.49
C GLY A 148 12.07 -4.74 -9.50
N ARG A 149 13.19 -4.01 -9.34
CA ARG A 149 14.24 -4.36 -8.37
C ARG A 149 13.90 -3.78 -7.00
N VAL A 150 14.31 -4.47 -5.93
CA VAL A 150 14.09 -3.97 -4.57
C VAL A 150 14.84 -2.65 -4.38
N LYS A 151 14.11 -1.59 -4.02
CA LYS A 151 14.65 -0.26 -3.73
C LYS A 151 14.83 -0.04 -2.23
N LYS A 152 13.86 -0.50 -1.42
CA LYS A 152 13.84 -0.27 0.03
C LYS A 152 13.13 -1.41 0.75
N VAL A 153 13.63 -1.77 1.93
CA VAL A 153 13.00 -2.72 2.86
C VAL A 153 12.89 -2.04 4.21
N LEU A 154 11.66 -1.96 4.73
CA LEU A 154 11.31 -1.38 6.01
C LEU A 154 10.56 -2.40 6.86
N HIS A 155 10.63 -2.25 8.17
CA HIS A 155 9.89 -3.06 9.13
C HIS A 155 9.04 -2.16 10.00
N TYR A 156 7.79 -2.56 10.20
CA TYR A 156 6.82 -1.85 11.00
C TYR A 156 6.32 -2.72 12.14
N HIS A 157 6.05 -2.10 13.27
CA HIS A 157 5.31 -2.70 14.37
C HIS A 157 4.27 -1.68 14.85
N GLN A 158 2.99 -2.04 14.77
CA GLN A 158 1.88 -1.17 15.18
C GLN A 158 1.95 0.25 14.56
N GLY A 159 2.28 0.31 13.26
CA GLY A 159 2.30 1.54 12.48
C GLY A 159 3.59 2.35 12.58
N LEU A 160 4.50 1.98 13.49
CA LEU A 160 5.79 2.64 13.68
C LEU A 160 6.90 1.83 13.01
N LEU A 161 7.91 2.52 12.45
CA LEU A 161 9.12 1.86 11.99
C LEU A 161 9.85 1.23 13.19
N GLU A 162 10.10 -0.07 13.11
CA GLU A 162 10.68 -0.87 14.18
C GLU A 162 11.49 -2.01 13.56
N GLY A 163 12.80 -2.03 13.82
CA GLY A 163 13.73 -3.03 13.30
C GLY A 163 14.62 -2.52 12.16
N PRO A 164 15.31 -3.44 11.46
CA PRO A 164 16.32 -3.10 10.47
C PRO A 164 15.69 -2.45 9.23
N THR A 165 16.44 -1.56 8.58
CA THR A 165 16.08 -0.95 7.30
C THR A 165 17.22 -1.13 6.30
N LEU A 166 16.86 -1.33 5.03
CA LEU A 166 17.81 -1.37 3.93
C LEU A 166 17.29 -0.53 2.76
N SER A 167 18.20 0.13 2.05
CA SER A 167 17.93 0.66 0.71
C SER A 167 19.05 0.26 -0.23
N TYR A 168 18.75 0.19 -1.52
CA TYR A 168 19.62 -0.39 -2.53
C TYR A 168 19.81 0.55 -3.71
N TYR A 169 21.00 0.50 -4.31
CA TYR A 169 21.27 1.05 -5.62
C TYR A 169 20.56 0.26 -6.72
N PRO A 170 20.38 0.85 -7.93
CA PRO A 170 19.91 0.12 -9.11
C PRO A 170 20.70 -1.16 -9.42
N SER A 171 22.01 -1.20 -9.11
CA SER A 171 22.84 -2.40 -9.26
C SER A 171 22.48 -3.55 -8.30
N GLY A 172 21.72 -3.26 -7.24
CA GLY A 172 21.41 -4.20 -6.16
C GLY A 172 22.38 -4.14 -4.98
N SER A 173 23.46 -3.34 -5.06
CA SER A 173 24.33 -3.07 -3.92
C SER A 173 23.58 -2.27 -2.84
N VAL A 174 23.89 -2.52 -1.57
CA VAL A 174 23.31 -1.76 -0.44
C VAL A 174 23.76 -0.31 -0.55
N MET A 175 22.80 0.62 -0.45
CA MET A 175 23.01 2.07 -0.44
C MET A 175 22.94 2.61 0.99
N GLU A 176 21.99 2.15 1.80
CA GLU A 176 21.81 2.54 3.20
C GLU A 176 21.42 1.34 4.05
N SER A 177 21.91 1.28 5.28
CA SER A 177 21.44 0.35 6.31
C SER A 177 21.32 1.07 7.64
N GLY A 178 20.39 0.62 8.48
CA GLY A 178 20.21 1.16 9.82
C GLY A 178 19.11 0.43 10.59
N THR A 179 18.74 0.96 11.76
CA THR A 179 17.66 0.41 12.59
C THR A 179 16.74 1.53 13.08
N TYR A 180 15.44 1.27 13.06
CA TYR A 180 14.44 2.13 13.71
C TYR A 180 13.96 1.49 15.01
N VAL A 181 13.69 2.32 16.01
CA VAL A 181 13.03 1.97 17.26
C VAL A 181 11.96 3.03 17.52
N GLN A 182 10.71 2.60 17.66
CA GLN A 182 9.55 3.48 17.92
C GLN A 182 9.45 4.63 16.91
N GLY A 183 9.63 4.32 15.62
CA GLY A 183 9.57 5.28 14.53
C GLY A 183 10.80 6.18 14.39
N LYS A 184 11.84 6.00 15.21
CA LYS A 184 13.02 6.88 15.24
C LYS A 184 14.29 6.12 14.91
N ARG A 185 15.20 6.75 14.17
CA ARG A 185 16.55 6.21 13.92
C ARG A 185 17.26 5.91 15.24
N HIS A 186 17.88 4.75 15.34
CA HIS A 186 18.61 4.32 16.53
C HIS A 186 19.85 3.50 16.13
N GLY A 187 20.96 3.72 16.82
CA GLY A 187 22.23 3.07 16.52
C GLY A 187 22.90 3.63 15.26
N GLU A 188 23.68 2.78 14.59
CA GLU A 188 24.42 3.15 13.40
C GLU A 188 23.51 3.18 12.17
N PHE A 189 23.59 4.28 11.41
CA PHE A 189 23.15 4.37 10.04
C PHE A 189 24.37 4.45 9.14
N LYS A 190 24.50 3.48 8.24
CA LYS A 190 25.61 3.38 7.30
C LYS A 190 25.12 3.66 5.89
N PHE A 191 25.82 4.54 5.20
CA PHE A 191 25.67 4.80 3.79
C PHE A 191 26.89 4.25 3.07
N PHE A 192 26.69 3.66 1.92
CA PHE A 192 27.72 2.95 1.19
C PHE A 192 27.87 3.56 -0.21
N TYR A 193 29.06 3.46 -0.76
CA TYR A 193 29.28 3.57 -2.20
C TYR A 193 28.76 2.32 -2.92
N GLU A 194 28.55 2.41 -4.22
CA GLU A 194 28.04 1.30 -5.02
C GLU A 194 29.00 0.09 -5.08
N ASN A 195 30.29 0.30 -4.81
CA ASN A 195 31.29 -0.75 -4.66
C ASN A 195 31.22 -1.47 -3.29
N GLY A 196 30.30 -1.08 -2.41
CA GLY A 196 30.07 -1.67 -1.09
C GLY A 196 30.93 -1.08 0.04
N MET A 197 31.85 -0.15 -0.25
CA MET A 197 32.62 0.54 0.78
C MET A 197 31.73 1.53 1.53
N VAL A 198 31.94 1.66 2.84
CA VAL A 198 31.23 2.66 3.63
C VAL A 198 31.63 4.05 3.12
N HIS A 199 30.64 4.90 2.89
CA HIS A 199 30.78 6.31 2.56
C HIS A 199 30.58 7.18 3.81
N GLN A 200 29.61 6.83 4.65
CA GLN A 200 29.25 7.62 5.82
C GLN A 200 28.67 6.76 6.95
N ILE A 201 29.00 7.10 8.19
CA ILE A 201 28.38 6.54 9.39
C ILE A 201 27.78 7.68 10.23
N LEU A 202 26.52 7.53 10.61
CA LEU A 202 25.79 8.40 11.53
C LEU A 202 25.35 7.58 12.75
N ILE A 203 25.51 8.13 13.96
CA ILE A 203 25.10 7.45 15.20
C ILE A 203 23.92 8.19 15.81
N PHE A 204 22.78 7.51 15.93
CA PHE A 204 21.55 8.08 16.47
C PHE A 204 21.17 7.48 17.82
N ASP A 205 20.66 8.31 18.73
CA ASP A 205 19.86 7.88 19.88
C ASP A 205 18.50 8.58 19.85
N LYS A 206 17.43 7.79 19.88
CA LYS A 206 16.03 8.26 19.83
C LYS A 206 15.80 9.34 18.76
N GLY A 207 16.34 9.11 17.56
CA GLY A 207 16.22 9.99 16.40
C GLY A 207 17.13 11.22 16.39
N ARG A 208 17.96 11.42 17.42
CA ARG A 208 18.93 12.52 17.49
C ARG A 208 20.32 12.02 17.14
N LEU A 209 21.03 12.76 16.29
CA LEU A 209 22.44 12.49 16.00
C LEU A 209 23.24 12.80 17.28
N ILE A 210 24.01 11.83 17.77
CA ILE A 210 24.75 11.95 19.04
C ILE A 210 26.28 11.99 18.87
N GLN A 211 26.78 11.82 17.65
CA GLN A 211 28.21 11.91 17.33
C GLN A 211 28.42 12.70 16.04
N LYS A 212 29.60 13.32 15.87
CA LYS A 212 30.00 13.92 14.59
C LYS A 212 29.94 12.82 13.51
N PRO A 213 29.38 13.09 12.31
CA PRO A 213 29.39 12.13 11.21
C PRO A 213 30.79 11.65 10.86
N GLN A 214 30.93 10.36 10.57
CA GLN A 214 32.18 9.79 10.06
C GLN A 214 32.05 9.62 8.54
N PHE A 215 33.06 10.04 7.80
CA PHE A 215 33.08 9.97 6.34
C PHE A 215 34.30 9.19 5.87
N TYR A 216 34.14 8.48 4.77
CA TYR A 216 35.14 7.61 4.19
C TYR A 216 35.15 7.79 2.67
N ASP A 217 36.32 7.65 2.05
CA ASP A 217 36.45 7.64 0.59
C ASP A 217 36.07 6.28 -0.01
N ALA A 218 36.05 6.17 -1.34
CA ALA A 218 35.68 4.95 -2.05
C ALA A 218 36.69 3.79 -1.86
N GLN A 219 37.82 4.03 -1.20
CA GLN A 219 38.83 3.03 -0.82
C GLN A 219 38.71 2.63 0.65
N GLY A 220 37.81 3.27 1.42
CA GLY A 220 37.58 3.02 2.83
C GLY A 220 38.46 3.81 3.78
N ASN A 221 39.19 4.83 3.30
CA ASN A 221 40.00 5.69 4.18
C ASN A 221 39.13 6.81 4.77
N PRO A 222 39.28 7.14 6.06
CA PRO A 222 38.58 8.28 6.67
C PRO A 222 38.89 9.59 5.94
N THR A 223 37.88 10.43 5.70
CA THR A 223 38.07 11.75 5.08
C THR A 223 38.06 12.88 6.11
N PRO A 224 38.78 14.00 5.85
CA PRO A 224 38.82 15.16 6.74
C PRO A 224 37.45 15.84 6.96
N GLN A 225 36.43 15.54 6.14
CA GLN A 225 35.07 16.05 6.32
C GLN A 225 34.40 15.55 7.63
N GLY A 226 34.98 14.55 8.29
CA GLY A 226 34.63 14.12 9.66
C GLY A 226 35.59 14.61 10.75
N ILE A 227 36.63 15.37 10.37
CA ILE A 227 37.68 15.93 11.23
C ILE A 227 37.82 17.42 10.93
N GLU A 228 36.74 18.19 11.06
CA GLU A 228 36.90 19.65 11.23
C GLU A 228 36.81 19.99 12.72
N GLU A 229 38.01 20.39 13.19
CA GLU A 229 38.49 21.03 14.43
C GLU A 229 37.83 20.70 15.79
#